data_AF-A0A071M1P5-F1
#
_entry.id   AF-A0A071M1P5-F1
#
_cell.length_a   1.000
_cell.length_b   1.000
_cell.length_c   1.000
_cell.angle_alpha   90.00
_cell.angle_beta   90.00
_cell.angle_gamma   90.00
#
_symmetry.space_group_name_H-M   'P 1'
#
loop_
_entity.id
_entity.type
_entity.pdbx_description
1 polymer ?
#
loop_
_entity_poly.entity_id
_entity_poly.type
_entity_poly.pdbx_seq_one_letter_code
_entity_poly.pdbx_strand_id
1 'polypeptide(L)' 'MNINDHVTVKTDGGPRRPGVVLAVEQFSEGTMYLVSLEDYPLGIWFFNEKDHPDGIFVEKTA' A
#
# COMPACT_ATOMS: atom_id res chain seq x y z
N MET A 1 9.72 -1.72 1.00
CA MET A 1 9.12 -0.38 0.79
C MET A 1 9.35 0.43 2.04
N ASN A 2 9.66 1.72 1.90
CA ASN A 2 9.93 2.67 2.98
C ASN A 2 9.01 3.89 2.87
N ILE A 3 8.97 4.72 3.92
CA ILE A 3 8.31 6.04 3.88
C ILE A 3 8.89 6.86 2.71
N ASN A 4 8.01 7.56 2.00
CA ASN A 4 8.23 8.32 0.75
C ASN A 4 8.50 7.49 -0.51
N ASP A 5 8.47 6.16 -0.45
CA ASP A 5 8.48 5.36 -1.69
C ASP A 5 7.19 5.62 -2.49
N HIS A 6 7.34 5.79 -3.81
CA HIS A 6 6.24 5.75 -4.75
C HIS A 6 5.78 4.30 -4.95
N VAL A 7 4.47 4.12 -4.89
CA VAL A 7 3.81 2.81 -4.93
C VAL A 7 2.59 2.84 -5.82
N THR A 8 2.09 1.65 -6.13
CA THR A 8 0.74 1.47 -6.66
C THR A 8 -0.08 0.63 -5.69
N VAL A 9 -1.35 0.98 -5.49
CA VAL A 9 -2.27 0.26 -4.63
C VAL A 9 -3.35 -0.45 -5.42
N LYS A 10 -3.67 -1.69 -5.04
CA LYS A 10 -4.81 -2.46 -5.54
C LYS A 10 -6.08 -1.88 -4.93
N THR A 11 -7.10 -1.68 -5.77
CA THR A 11 -8.47 -1.35 -5.33
C THR A 11 -9.42 -2.33 -5.97
N ASP A 12 -10.48 -2.71 -5.27
CA ASP A 12 -11.40 -3.73 -5.78
C ASP A 12 -12.09 -3.26 -7.06
N GLY A 13 -11.98 -4.07 -8.11
CA GLY A 13 -12.65 -3.84 -9.40
C GLY A 13 -12.10 -2.71 -10.26
N GLY A 14 -11.02 -2.02 -9.85
CA GLY A 14 -10.43 -0.88 -10.55
C GLY A 14 -8.96 -1.08 -10.94
N PRO A 15 -8.40 -0.19 -11.79
CA PRO A 15 -6.96 -0.15 -12.05
C PRO A 15 -6.19 0.18 -10.76
N ARG A 16 -4.92 -0.22 -10.69
CA ARG A 16 -4.06 0.17 -9.56
C ARG A 16 -3.89 1.69 -9.55
N ARG A 17 -3.94 2.28 -8.36
CA ARG A 17 -3.82 3.74 -8.19
C ARG A 17 -2.43 4.10 -7.71
N PRO A 18 -1.78 5.14 -8.26
CA PRO A 18 -0.49 5.60 -7.77
C PRO A 18 -0.63 6.28 -6.40
N GLY A 19 0.40 6.15 -5.56
CA GLY A 19 0.43 6.77 -4.23
C GLY A 19 1.84 6.85 -3.66
N VAL A 20 1.94 7.40 -2.45
CA VAL A 20 3.21 7.53 -1.70
C VAL A 20 3.03 6.98 -0.29
N VAL A 21 4.01 6.21 0.18
CA VAL A 21 4.00 5.67 1.54
C VAL A 21 4.24 6.78 2.57
N LEU A 22 3.28 6.98 3.47
CA LEU A 22 3.38 7.92 4.59
C LEU A 22 3.86 7.25 5.88
N ALA A 23 3.49 5.98 6.10
CA ALA A 23 3.89 5.21 7.28
C ALA A 23 3.97 3.71 6.96
N VAL A 24 4.76 2.99 7.76
CA VAL A 24 4.94 1.53 7.66
C VAL A 24 4.85 0.94 9.07
N GLU A 25 3.96 -0.04 9.26
CA GLU A 25 3.83 -0.78 10.52
C GLU A 25 3.96 -2.28 10.28
N GLN A 26 4.75 -2.96 11.11
CA GLN A 26 5.01 -4.39 11.01
C GLN A 26 4.04 -5.17 11.90
N PHE A 27 3.42 -6.20 11.33
CA PHE A 27 2.53 -7.12 12.03
C PHE A 27 3.05 -8.56 11.89
N SER A 28 2.58 -9.47 12.74
CA SER A 28 2.97 -10.89 12.66
C SER A 28 2.58 -11.53 11.31
N GLU A 29 1.45 -11.11 10.75
CA GLU A 29 0.84 -11.68 9.54
C GLU A 29 1.19 -10.90 8.26
N GLY A 30 1.91 -9.79 8.36
CA GLY A 30 2.17 -8.93 7.21
C GLY A 30 2.69 -7.54 7.55
N THR A 31 2.50 -6.58 6.63
CA THR A 31 2.92 -5.19 6.82
C THR A 31 1.77 -4.25 6.44
N MET A 32 1.47 -3.29 7.32
CA MET A 32 0.54 -2.20 6.99
C MET A 32 1.30 -1.00 6.42
N TYR A 33 0.72 -0.40 5.40
CA TYR A 33 1.22 0.80 4.73
C TYR A 33 0.12 1.86 4.73
N LEU A 34 0.42 3.04 5.27
CA LEU A 34 -0.42 4.22 5.06
C LEU A 34 0.01 4.83 3.74
N VAL A 35 -0.88 4.90 2.75
CA VAL A 35 -0.56 5.40 1.42
C VAL A 35 -1.41 6.61 1.09
N SER A 36 -0.79 7.75 0.77
CA SER A 36 -1.49 8.90 0.21
C SER A 36 -1.86 8.64 -1.25
N LEU A 37 -3.06 9.06 -1.62
CA LEU A 37 -3.57 9.04 -2.99
C LEU A 37 -4.00 10.47 -3.36
N GLU A 38 -4.17 10.74 -4.65
CA GLU A 38 -4.59 12.06 -5.15
C GLU A 38 -5.85 12.59 -4.45
N ASP A 39 -6.90 11.78 -4.36
CA ASP A 39 -8.16 12.16 -3.69
C ASP A 39 -8.13 11.98 -2.16
N TYR A 40 -7.08 11.34 -1.63
CA TYR A 40 -6.94 11.00 -0.21
C TYR A 40 -5.54 11.40 0.29
N PRO A 41 -5.26 12.70 0.42
CA PRO A 41 -3.91 13.20 0.72
C PRO A 41 -3.44 12.82 2.13
N LEU A 42 -4.36 12.59 3.07
CA LEU A 42 -4.04 12.10 4.42
C LEU A 42 -3.76 10.59 4.49
N GLY A 43 -4.04 9.89 3.39
CA GLY A 43 -3.76 8.48 3.21
C GLY A 43 -4.85 7.52 3.67
N ILE A 44 -4.74 6.29 3.16
CA ILE A 44 -5.56 5.13 3.49
C ILE A 44 -4.61 4.00 3.90
N TRP A 45 -4.99 3.24 4.93
CA TRP A 45 -4.25 2.06 5.35
C TRP A 45 -4.52 0.87 4.43
N PHE A 46 -3.45 0.24 3.97
CA PHE A 46 -3.46 -1.00 3.22
C PHE A 46 -2.63 -2.05 3.96
N PHE A 47 -3.03 -3.31 3.86
CA PHE A 47 -2.31 -4.43 4.46
C PHE A 47 -1.76 -5.33 3.36
N ASN A 48 -0.48 -5.68 3.45
CA ASN A 48 0.12 -6.73 2.65
C ASN A 48 0.31 -7.97 3.51
N GLU A 49 -0.40 -9.04 3.18
CA GLU A 49 -0.22 -10.35 3.80
C GLU A 49 1.13 -10.96 3.42
N LYS A 50 1.76 -11.66 4.37
CA LYS A 50 3.07 -12.28 4.15
C LYS A 50 3.00 -13.54 3.28
N ASP A 51 1.97 -14.35 3.48
CA ASP A 51 1.92 -15.73 2.97
C ASP A 51 0.88 -15.93 1.85
N HIS A 52 0.19 -14.87 1.42
CA HIS A 52 -0.83 -14.93 0.36
C HIS A 52 -0.58 -13.87 -0.73
N PRO A 53 -0.16 -14.27 -1.95
CA PRO A 53 0.11 -13.32 -3.04
C PRO A 53 -1.08 -12.43 -3.40
N ASP A 54 -2.31 -12.95 -3.35
CA ASP A 54 -3.50 -12.13 -3.63
C ASP A 54 -3.80 -11.08 -2.56
N GLY A 55 -3.19 -11.22 -1.37
CA GLY A 55 -3.25 -10.30 -0.24
C GLY A 55 -2.20 -9.19 -0.30
N ILE A 56 -1.51 -9.02 -1.44
CA ILE A 56 -0.61 -7.88 -1.68
C ILE A 56 -1.38 -6.72 -2.30
N PHE A 57 -1.66 -5.71 -1.47
CA PHE A 57 -2.37 -4.51 -1.89
C PHE A 57 -1.45 -3.37 -2.28
N VAL A 58 -0.22 -3.30 -1.78
CA VAL A 58 0.75 -2.23 -2.07
C VAL A 58 1.99 -2.81 -2.73
N GLU A 59 2.39 -2.24 -3.86
CA GLU A 59 3.58 -2.65 -4.61
C GLU A 59 4.42 -1.43 -4.97
N LYS A 60 5.74 -1.56 -4.88
CA LYS A 60 6.66 -0.47 -5.24
C LYS A 60 6.58 -0.22 -6.74
N THR A 61 6.53 1.05 -7.15
CA THR A 61 6.66 1.40 -8.56
C THR A 61 8.10 1.12 -9.00
N ALA A 62 8.25 0.46 -10.16
CA ALA A 62 9.57 0.15 -10.74
C ALA A 62 10.34 1.42 -11.13
#